data_AF-A0A3C0KAC0-F1
#
_entry.id   AF-A0A3C0KAC0-F1
#
_cell.length_a   1.000
_cell.length_b   1.000
_cell.length_c   1.000
_cell.angle_alpha   90.00
_cell.angle_beta   90.00
_cell.angle_gamma   90.00
#
_symmetry.space_group_name_H-M   'P 1'
#
loop_
_entity.id
_entity.type
_entity.pdbx_description
1 polymer ?
#
loop_
_entity_poly.entity_id
_entity_poly.type
_entity_poly.pdbx_seq_one_letter_code
_entity_poly.pdbx_strand_id
1 'polypeptide(L)'
;AKSYLEGIQPPFFKALLDYAEDGSYSWHCPGHSGGVAFLKSPVGQMYHQFYGENMLRADVCNAVEELGQLLDHNGAIGASERNAAR
;
A
#
# COMPACT_ATOMS: atom_id res chain seq x y z
N ALA A 1 7.42 22.90 2.99
CA ALA A 1 6.31 21.94 3.12
C ALA A 1 6.77 20.51 2.84
N LYS A 2 7.27 20.19 1.63
CA LYS A 2 7.72 18.84 1.25
C LYS A 2 8.70 18.20 2.24
N SER A 3 9.78 18.89 2.59
CA SER A 3 10.80 18.40 3.54
C SER A 3 10.25 18.08 4.93
N TYR A 4 9.20 18.80 5.36
CA TYR A 4 8.53 18.53 6.63
C TYR A 4 7.69 17.26 6.55
N LEU A 5 6.90 17.10 5.48
CA LEU A 5 6.07 15.91 5.25
C LEU A 5 6.95 14.65 5.13
N GLU A 6 8.07 14.74 4.42
CA GLU A 6 9.04 13.64 4.32
C GLU A 6 9.68 13.28 5.66
N GLY A 7 9.83 14.25 6.57
CA GLY A 7 10.42 14.04 7.89
C GLY A 7 9.47 13.44 8.93
N ILE A 8 8.15 13.61 8.77
CA ILE A 8 7.14 13.11 9.72
C ILE A 8 6.55 11.75 9.32
N GLN A 9 6.73 11.31 8.08
CA GLN A 9 6.20 10.04 7.59
C GLN A 9 6.98 8.86 8.19
N PRO A 10 6.31 7.90 8.87
CA PRO A 10 6.97 6.67 9.33
C PRO A 10 7.49 5.85 8.14
N PRO A 11 8.55 5.03 8.32
CA PRO A 11 9.23 4.35 7.22
C PRO A 11 8.30 3.53 6.30
N PHE A 12 7.40 2.71 6.87
CA PHE A 12 6.47 1.88 6.12
C PHE A 12 5.41 2.70 5.41
N PHE A 13 4.85 3.72 6.07
CA PHE A 13 3.84 4.56 5.46
C PHE A 13 4.40 5.36 4.28
N LYS A 14 5.65 5.83 4.39
CA LYS A 14 6.37 6.46 3.28
C LYS A 14 6.48 5.50 2.09
N ALA A 15 7.00 4.29 2.32
CA ALA A 15 7.17 3.29 1.26
C ALA A 15 5.82 2.88 0.62
N LEU A 16 4.76 2.76 1.41
CA LEU A 16 3.41 2.45 0.92
C LEU A 16 2.83 3.57 0.05
N LEU A 17 3.07 4.84 0.40
CA LEU A 17 2.68 5.97 -0.44
C LEU A 17 3.43 5.94 -1.77
N ASP A 18 4.76 5.77 -1.72
CA ASP A 18 5.60 5.71 -2.91
C ASP A 18 5.12 4.58 -3.86
N TYR A 19 4.83 3.38 -3.33
CA TYR A 19 4.26 2.26 -4.11
C TYR A 19 2.87 2.59 -4.69
N ALA A 20 1.96 3.15 -3.89
CA ALA A 20 0.59 3.44 -4.33
C ALA A 20 0.53 4.55 -5.40
N GLU A 21 1.48 5.48 -5.38
CA GLU A 21 1.62 6.55 -6.38
C GLU A 21 2.20 6.05 -7.70
N ASP A 22 3.18 5.12 -7.68
CA ASP A 22 3.80 4.57 -8.90
C ASP A 22 2.81 3.77 -9.77
N GLY A 23 1.69 3.33 -9.18
CA GLY A 23 0.50 2.91 -9.94
C GLY A 23 0.65 1.57 -10.65
N SER A 24 1.45 0.66 -10.10
CA SER A 24 1.64 -0.67 -10.66
C SER A 24 0.35 -1.48 -10.62
N TYR A 25 -0.23 -1.75 -11.79
CA TYR A 25 -1.20 -2.83 -11.94
C TYR A 25 -0.49 -4.15 -11.63
N SER A 26 -0.83 -4.73 -10.49
CA SER A 26 -0.16 -5.93 -9.99
C SER A 26 -0.74 -7.22 -10.59
N TRP A 27 0.17 -8.14 -10.95
CA TRP A 27 -0.14 -9.51 -11.36
C TRP A 27 0.11 -10.51 -10.22
N HIS A 28 -0.13 -10.07 -8.98
CA HIS A 28 -0.05 -10.86 -7.76
C HIS A 28 -1.33 -10.67 -6.93
N CYS A 29 -1.44 -11.34 -5.79
CA CYS A 29 -2.54 -11.10 -4.85
C CYS A 29 -2.43 -9.69 -4.23
N PRO A 30 -3.55 -9.03 -3.85
CA PRO A 30 -4.94 -9.46 -3.97
C PRO A 30 -5.47 -9.47 -5.41
N GLY A 31 -6.35 -10.42 -5.74
CA GLY A 31 -6.89 -10.61 -7.10
C GLY A 31 -7.79 -9.48 -7.62
N HIS A 32 -8.09 -8.47 -6.79
CA HIS A 32 -8.75 -7.25 -7.25
C HIS A 32 -7.78 -6.22 -7.84
N SER A 33 -6.46 -6.46 -7.76
CA SER A 33 -5.39 -5.70 -8.43
C SER A 33 -5.56 -4.18 -8.28
N GLY A 34 -5.51 -3.68 -7.04
CA GLY A 34 -5.67 -2.25 -6.76
C GLY A 34 -7.10 -1.72 -6.89
N GLY A 35 -8.08 -2.61 -7.06
CA GLY A 35 -9.50 -2.28 -7.14
C GLY A 35 -10.11 -2.41 -8.54
N VAL A 36 -9.30 -2.71 -9.56
CA VAL A 36 -9.72 -2.86 -10.97
C VAL A 36 -10.81 -3.90 -11.14
N ALA A 37 -10.77 -5.01 -10.40
CA ALA A 37 -11.81 -6.03 -10.50
C ALA A 37 -13.18 -5.52 -10.05
N PHE A 38 -13.23 -4.63 -9.05
CA PHE A 38 -14.48 -4.04 -8.57
C PHE A 38 -15.16 -3.16 -9.63
N LEU A 39 -14.38 -2.54 -10.52
CA LEU A 39 -14.93 -1.74 -11.62
C LEU A 39 -15.70 -2.57 -12.67
N LYS A 40 -15.62 -3.92 -12.62
CA LYS A 40 -16.25 -4.83 -13.58
C LYS A 40 -17.70 -5.21 -13.25
N SER A 41 -18.27 -4.73 -12.13
CA SER A 41 -19.69 -4.95 -11.80
C SER A 41 -20.33 -3.70 -11.19
N PRO A 42 -21.65 -3.46 -11.35
CA PRO A 42 -22.32 -2.32 -10.73
C PRO A 42 -22.17 -2.26 -9.21
N VAL A 43 -22.32 -3.40 -8.53
CA VAL A 43 -22.13 -3.50 -7.06
C VAL A 43 -20.67 -3.24 -6.69
N GLY A 44 -19.73 -3.75 -7.48
CA GLY A 44 -18.31 -3.49 -7.26
C GLY A 44 -17.96 -2.01 -7.44
N GLN A 45 -18.56 -1.30 -8.40
CA GLN A 45 -18.37 0.14 -8.55
C GLN A 45 -18.91 0.91 -7.33
N MET A 46 -20.05 0.51 -6.76
CA MET A 46 -20.53 1.08 -5.50
C MET A 46 -19.53 0.86 -4.35
N TYR A 47 -18.96 -0.35 -4.24
CA TYR A 47 -17.93 -0.67 -3.25
C TYR A 47 -16.65 0.17 -3.46
N HIS A 48 -16.19 0.28 -4.70
CA HIS A 48 -15.01 1.05 -5.07
C HIS A 48 -15.20 2.55 -4.77
N GLN A 49 -16.39 3.10 -5.03
CA GLN A 49 -16.70 4.50 -4.72
C GLN A 49 -16.81 4.74 -3.20
N PHE A 50 -17.33 3.76 -2.45
CA PHE A 50 -17.48 3.87 -1.01
C PHE A 50 -16.13 3.92 -0.28
N TYR A 51 -15.18 3.04 -0.64
CA TYR A 51 -13.86 3.00 0.02
C TYR A 51 -12.81 3.90 -0.63
N GLY A 52 -12.91 4.14 -1.94
CA GLY A 52 -11.96 4.95 -2.70
C GLY A 52 -10.74 4.17 -3.20
N GLU A 53 -10.14 4.67 -4.29
CA GLU A 53 -9.05 3.99 -5.02
C GLU A 53 -7.78 3.82 -4.17
N ASN A 54 -7.38 4.84 -3.39
CA ASN A 54 -6.15 4.80 -2.60
C ASN A 54 -6.16 3.68 -1.56
N MET A 55 -7.31 3.42 -0.93
CA MET A 55 -7.46 2.32 0.02
C MET A 55 -7.27 0.97 -0.67
N LEU A 56 -7.85 0.80 -1.87
CA LEU A 56 -7.76 -0.44 -2.64
C LEU A 56 -6.38 -0.66 -3.27
N ARG A 57 -5.66 0.41 -3.62
CA ARG A 57 -4.27 0.37 -4.10
C ARG A 57 -3.27 0.03 -3.01
N ALA A 58 -3.56 0.43 -1.77
CA ALA A 58 -2.74 0.13 -0.61
C ALA A 58 -2.93 -1.31 -0.08
N ASP A 59 -3.95 -2.05 -0.57
CA ASP A 59 -4.14 -3.46 -0.24
C ASP A 59 -3.24 -4.35 -1.11
N VAL A 60 -2.15 -4.81 -0.50
CA VAL A 60 -1.03 -5.50 -1.14
C VAL A 60 -0.62 -6.74 -0.36
N CYS A 61 0.16 -7.62 -1.00
CA CYS A 61 0.68 -8.83 -0.36
C CYS A 61 2.21 -8.87 -0.35
N ASN A 62 2.76 -9.95 0.21
CA ASN A 62 4.18 -10.26 0.28
C ASN A 62 4.95 -10.26 -1.06
N ALA A 63 4.25 -10.21 -2.20
CA ALA A 63 4.87 -10.11 -3.52
C ALA A 63 5.42 -8.71 -3.83
N VAL A 64 5.07 -7.69 -3.02
CA VAL A 64 5.63 -6.33 -3.14
C VAL A 64 6.93 -6.26 -2.35
N GLU A 65 8.04 -6.69 -2.97
CA GLU A 65 9.34 -6.83 -2.29
C GLU A 65 9.88 -5.51 -1.73
N GLU A 66 9.60 -4.38 -2.37
CA GLU A 66 10.05 -3.04 -1.98
C GLU A 66 9.52 -2.58 -0.61
N LEU A 67 8.38 -3.11 -0.15
CA LEU A 67 7.86 -2.84 1.19
C LEU A 67 8.56 -3.66 2.28
N GLY A 68 9.27 -4.73 1.88
CA GLY A 68 9.81 -5.75 2.77
C GLY A 68 8.78 -6.82 3.13
N GLN A 69 9.13 -7.64 4.12
CA GLN A 69 8.34 -8.78 4.59
C GLN A 69 7.96 -8.60 6.04
N LEU A 70 6.65 -8.68 6.33
CA LEU A 70 6.11 -8.54 7.68
C LEU A 70 6.56 -9.70 8.58
N LEU A 71 6.55 -10.92 8.07
CA LEU A 71 6.90 -12.11 8.86
C LEU A 71 8.40 -12.27 9.09
N ASP A 72 9.23 -11.66 8.22
CA ASP A 72 10.69 -11.71 8.34
C ASP A 72 11.26 -10.42 8.95
N HIS A 73 10.41 -9.47 9.36
CA HIS A 73 10.79 -8.22 10.02
C HIS A 73 11.87 -7.41 9.28
N ASN A 74 11.76 -7.34 7.94
CA ASN A 74 12.76 -6.71 7.08
C ASN A 74 12.19 -5.50 6.31
N GLY A 75 13.06 -4.81 5.56
CA GLY A 75 12.68 -3.66 4.74
C GLY A 75 12.06 -2.50 5.53
N ALA A 76 11.09 -1.82 4.92
CA ALA A 76 10.37 -0.69 5.51
C ALA A 76 9.51 -1.11 6.72
N ILE A 77 9.02 -2.36 6.71
CA ILE A 77 8.27 -2.95 7.82
C ILE A 77 9.16 -3.07 9.06
N GLY A 78 10.29 -3.76 8.96
CA GLY A 78 11.21 -3.90 10.09
C GLY A 78 11.78 -2.56 10.59
N ALA A 79 11.99 -1.60 9.68
CA ALA A 79 12.37 -0.24 10.07
C ALA A 79 11.27 0.45 10.90
N SER A 80 10.01 0.21 10.57
CA SER A 80 8.86 0.79 11.28
C SER A 80 8.64 0.15 12.63
N GLU A 81 8.83 -1.16 12.76
CA GLU A 81 8.80 -1.86 14.05
C GLU A 81 9.86 -1.28 15.01
N ARG A 82 11.10 -1.11 14.52
CA ARG A 82 12.17 -0.46 15.29
C ARG A 82 11.85 1.00 15.61
N ASN A 83 11.18 1.72 14.72
CA ASN A 83 10.78 3.10 14.96
C ASN A 83 9.69 3.19 16.04
N ALA A 84 8.74 2.25 16.06
CA ALA A 84 7.67 2.18 17.05
C ALA A 84 8.17 1.74 18.45
N ALA A 85 9.27 0.99 18.50
CA ALA A 85 9.87 0.51 19.75
C ALA A 85 10.80 1.53 20.44
N ARG A 86 11.07 2.69 19.82
CA ARG A 86 11.86 3.79 20.40
C ARG A 86 11.02 4.62 21.35
#